data_AF-A0A8H5D850-F1
#
_entry.id   AF-A0A8H5D850-F1
#
_cell.length_a   1.000
_cell.length_b   1.000
_cell.length_c   1.000
_cell.angle_alpha   90.00
_cell.angle_beta   90.00
_cell.angle_gamma   90.00
#
_symmetry.space_group_name_H-M   'P 1'
#
loop_
_entity.id
_entity.type
_entity.pdbx_description
1 polymer ?
#
loop_
_entity_poly.entity_id
_entity_poly.type
_entity_poly.pdbx_seq_one_letter_code
_entity_poly.pdbx_strand_id
1 'polypeptide(L)'
;MILDNQDATTLWNIFFHIHIDQRCLSVLTEQCRTLIAVSGSLQNWSASPYGKIMKMSTEYTLTELRRHWALYTEMHSLPSERLKKLESAFTSVSNSVHNVFVAAASRSAGPLFQSAIEVSALQFTNYWEQGTTSMDANVETTFSPPAQSHLLLLTSRRGLQRSLRY
;
A
#
# COMPACT_ATOMS: atom_id res chain seq x y z
N MET A 1 -6.95 15.08 -4.15
CA MET A 1 -7.77 13.86 -4.14
C MET A 1 -8.98 13.98 -3.20
N ILE A 2 -8.80 14.22 -1.89
CA ILE A 2 -9.93 14.53 -1.00
C ILE A 2 -10.67 15.81 -1.46
N LEU A 3 -9.91 16.84 -1.82
CA LEU A 3 -10.45 18.08 -2.38
C LEU A 3 -11.13 17.91 -3.74
N ASP A 4 -10.81 16.82 -4.43
CA ASP A 4 -11.31 16.50 -5.76
C ASP A 4 -12.45 15.46 -5.65
N ASN A 5 -13.04 15.34 -4.46
CA ASN A 5 -14.18 14.48 -4.12
C ASN A 5 -14.00 13.01 -4.52
N GLN A 6 -12.77 12.50 -4.39
CA GLN A 6 -12.47 11.08 -4.62
C GLN A 6 -13.00 10.22 -3.48
N ASP A 7 -13.47 9.03 -3.83
CA ASP A 7 -13.99 8.05 -2.87
C ASP A 7 -12.94 7.66 -1.81
N ALA A 8 -13.35 7.64 -0.54
CA ALA A 8 -12.46 7.40 0.58
C ALA A 8 -11.76 6.03 0.49
N THR A 9 -12.44 5.00 -0.02
CA THR A 9 -11.86 3.66 -0.18
C THR A 9 -10.71 3.67 -1.18
N THR A 10 -10.92 4.34 -2.32
CA THR A 10 -9.88 4.52 -3.35
C THR A 10 -8.66 5.24 -2.77
N LEU A 11 -8.87 6.28 -1.95
CA LEU A 11 -7.78 7.01 -1.30
C LEU A 11 -7.00 6.16 -0.30
N TRP A 12 -7.69 5.39 0.51
CA TRP A 12 -7.06 4.50 1.49
C TRP A 12 -6.27 3.38 0.80
N ASN A 13 -6.79 2.83 -0.29
CA ASN A 13 -6.07 1.83 -1.07
C ASN A 13 -4.79 2.42 -1.68
N ILE A 14 -4.83 3.63 -2.24
CA ILE A 14 -3.64 4.32 -2.74
C ILE A 14 -2.60 4.55 -1.63
N PHE A 15 -3.06 4.90 -0.42
CA PHE A 15 -2.16 5.23 0.68
C PHE A 15 -1.54 4.00 1.34
N PHE A 16 -2.29 2.91 1.46
CA PHE A 16 -1.85 1.73 2.23
C PHE A 16 -1.45 0.53 1.38
N HIS A 17 -1.98 0.35 0.17
CA HIS A 17 -1.67 -0.85 -0.61
C HIS A 17 -0.35 -0.66 -1.35
N ILE A 18 0.48 -1.70 -1.29
CA ILE A 18 1.74 -1.79 -2.03
C ILE A 18 1.44 -2.12 -3.49
N HIS A 19 0.49 -3.03 -3.70
CA HIS A 19 -0.02 -3.37 -5.01
C HIS A 19 -1.26 -2.53 -5.29
N ILE A 20 -1.07 -1.48 -6.08
CA ILE A 20 -2.13 -0.54 -6.45
C ILE A 20 -2.89 -1.14 -7.63
N ASP A 21 -4.21 -1.23 -7.52
CA ASP A 21 -5.07 -1.68 -8.63
C ASP A 21 -5.09 -0.64 -9.77
N GLN A 22 -5.56 -1.07 -10.95
CA GLN A 22 -5.55 -0.19 -12.13
C GLN A 22 -6.40 1.08 -11.94
N ARG A 23 -7.49 0.97 -11.17
CA ARG A 23 -8.37 2.10 -10.86
C ARG A 23 -7.66 3.13 -10.00
N CYS A 24 -7.09 2.72 -8.88
CA CYS A 24 -6.32 3.57 -7.98
C CYS A 24 -5.12 4.19 -8.69
N LEU A 25 -4.44 3.43 -9.56
CA LEU A 25 -3.33 3.94 -10.35
C LEU A 25 -3.76 5.04 -11.33
N SER A 26 -4.91 4.88 -11.99
CA SER A 26 -5.47 5.91 -12.88
C SER A 26 -5.79 7.18 -12.10
N VAL A 27 -6.50 7.06 -10.98
CA VAL A 27 -6.89 8.20 -10.13
C VAL A 27 -5.65 8.90 -9.54
N LEU A 28 -4.65 8.14 -9.12
CA LEU A 28 -3.36 8.69 -8.65
C LEU A 28 -2.64 9.45 -9.77
N THR A 29 -2.58 8.88 -10.98
CA THR A 29 -1.91 9.48 -12.13
C THR A 29 -2.58 10.80 -12.53
N GLU A 30 -3.91 10.83 -12.60
CA GLU A 30 -4.68 12.03 -12.89
C GLU A 30 -4.46 13.11 -11.84
N GLN A 31 -4.46 12.74 -10.55
CA GLN A 31 -4.15 13.69 -9.49
C GLN A 31 -2.75 14.27 -9.65
N CYS A 32 -1.75 13.41 -9.86
CA CYS A 32 -0.36 13.85 -10.00
C CYS A 32 -0.21 14.82 -11.17
N ARG A 33 -0.89 14.59 -12.30
CA ARG A 33 -0.91 15.54 -13.43
C ARG A 33 -1.48 16.90 -13.03
N THR A 34 -2.59 16.93 -12.30
CA THR A 34 -3.19 18.18 -11.81
C THR A 34 -2.26 18.92 -10.85
N LEU A 35 -1.64 18.20 -9.92
CA LEU A 35 -0.69 18.78 -8.97
C LEU A 35 0.54 19.35 -9.68
N ILE A 36 1.08 18.62 -10.66
CA ILE A 36 2.15 19.09 -11.53
C ILE A 36 1.71 20.36 -12.27
N ALA A 37 0.50 20.44 -12.84
CA ALA A 37 0.07 21.62 -13.57
C ALA A 37 0.14 22.93 -12.75
N VAL A 38 -0.14 22.84 -11.43
CA VAL A 38 -0.16 24.00 -10.54
C VAL A 38 1.14 24.23 -9.75
N SER A 39 2.11 23.30 -9.82
CA SER A 39 3.34 23.33 -9.01
C SER A 39 4.54 23.96 -9.70
N GLY A 40 4.34 24.74 -10.76
CA GLY A 40 5.43 25.35 -11.53
C GLY A 40 6.19 26.45 -10.78
N SER A 41 5.57 27.07 -9.78
CA SER A 41 6.19 28.08 -8.92
C SER A 41 5.43 28.19 -7.60
N LEU A 42 6.04 28.78 -6.56
CA LEU A 42 5.36 29.05 -5.29
C LEU A 42 4.13 29.95 -5.47
N GLN A 43 4.20 30.92 -6.40
CA GLN A 43 3.09 31.81 -6.70
C GLN A 43 1.89 31.02 -7.25
N ASN A 44 2.12 30.19 -8.27
CA ASN A 44 1.08 29.36 -8.89
C ASN A 44 0.50 28.35 -7.88
N TRP A 45 1.38 27.74 -7.08
CA TRP A 45 0.96 26.82 -6.03
C TRP A 45 0.06 27.52 -5.00
N SER A 46 0.47 28.69 -4.50
CA SER A 46 -0.28 29.44 -3.48
C SER A 46 -1.64 29.95 -3.98
N ALA A 47 -1.76 30.26 -5.28
CA ALA A 47 -3.00 30.66 -5.91
C ALA A 47 -3.95 29.46 -6.15
N SER A 48 -3.43 28.23 -6.20
CA SER A 48 -4.22 27.03 -6.39
C SER A 48 -5.08 26.67 -5.17
N PRO A 49 -6.16 25.88 -5.34
CA PRO A 49 -6.92 25.33 -4.21
C PRO A 49 -6.06 24.53 -3.23
N TYR A 50 -5.04 23.82 -3.71
CA TYR A 50 -4.14 23.01 -2.88
C TYR A 50 -3.21 23.87 -2.01
N GLY A 51 -2.73 25.00 -2.53
CA GLY A 51 -1.89 25.94 -1.79
C GLY A 51 -2.61 26.70 -0.67
N LYS A 52 -3.94 26.63 -0.61
CA LYS A 52 -4.72 27.13 0.53
C LYS A 52 -4.65 26.20 1.74
N ILE A 53 -4.44 24.90 1.51
CA ILE A 53 -4.44 23.86 2.54
C ILE A 53 -3.03 23.42 2.89
N MET A 54 -2.16 23.28 1.88
CA MET A 54 -0.78 22.85 2.04
C MET A 54 0.15 23.98 1.60
N LYS A 55 0.76 24.68 2.57
CA LYS A 55 1.76 25.72 2.30
C LYS A 55 3.13 25.08 2.07
N MET A 56 3.84 25.56 1.05
CA MET A 56 5.22 25.18 0.81
C MET A 56 6.14 26.24 1.40
N SER A 57 7.08 25.81 2.24
CA SER A 57 8.04 26.72 2.88
C SER A 57 9.13 27.21 1.91
N THR A 58 9.50 26.37 0.94
CA THR A 58 10.57 26.68 -0.02
C THR A 58 10.20 26.22 -1.43
N GLU A 59 10.77 26.90 -2.43
CA GLU A 59 10.64 26.50 -3.83
C GLU A 59 11.33 25.16 -4.12
N TYR A 60 12.42 24.87 -3.40
CA TYR A 60 13.10 23.58 -3.45
C TYR A 60 12.16 22.42 -3.07
N THR A 61 11.43 22.54 -1.95
CA THR A 61 10.47 21.51 -1.54
C THR A 61 9.37 21.30 -2.57
N LEU A 62 8.85 22.37 -3.17
CA LEU A 62 7.84 22.28 -4.23
C LEU A 62 8.39 21.59 -5.49
N THR A 63 9.64 21.88 -5.84
CA THR A 63 10.34 21.27 -6.99
C THR A 63 10.54 19.77 -6.78
N GLU A 64 10.98 19.36 -5.59
CA GLU A 64 11.12 17.94 -5.27
C GLU A 64 9.78 17.22 -5.25
N LEU A 65 8.71 17.82 -4.71
CA LEU A 65 7.38 17.21 -4.76
C LEU A 65 6.88 17.05 -6.19
N ARG A 66 7.06 18.07 -7.03
CA ARG A 66 6.76 18.00 -8.46
C ARG A 66 7.50 16.84 -9.13
N ARG A 67 8.79 16.66 -8.82
CA ARG A 67 9.60 15.56 -9.36
C ARG A 67 9.02 14.20 -8.95
N HIS A 68 8.61 14.03 -7.70
CA HIS A 68 7.99 12.77 -7.25
C HIS A 68 6.63 12.52 -7.92
N TRP A 69 5.79 13.53 -8.10
CA TRP A 69 4.53 13.37 -8.83
C TRP A 69 4.77 12.97 -10.28
N ALA A 70 5.81 13.50 -10.94
CA ALA A 70 6.17 13.11 -12.30
C ALA A 70 6.51 11.60 -12.39
N LEU A 71 7.26 11.07 -11.42
CA LEU A 71 7.58 9.64 -11.35
C LEU A 71 6.32 8.76 -11.28
N TYR A 72 5.30 9.18 -10.52
CA TYR A 72 4.02 8.46 -10.48
C TYR A 72 3.31 8.50 -11.84
N THR A 73 3.34 9.63 -12.55
CA THR A 73 2.72 9.71 -13.87
C THR A 73 3.41 8.84 -14.92
N GLU A 74 4.70 8.57 -14.75
CA GLU A 74 5.51 7.76 -15.66
C GLU A 74 5.53 6.26 -15.30
N MET A 75 4.91 5.87 -14.19
CA MET A 75 4.97 4.50 -13.66
C MET A 75 4.48 3.44 -14.66
N HIS A 76 3.43 3.74 -15.43
CA HIS A 76 2.90 2.87 -16.48
C HIS A 76 3.87 2.62 -17.65
N SER A 77 4.89 3.47 -17.80
CA SER A 77 5.89 3.40 -18.87
C SER A 77 7.25 2.85 -18.40
N LEU A 78 7.32 2.35 -17.16
CA LEU A 78 8.55 1.80 -16.61
C LEU A 78 9.05 0.60 -17.44
N PRO A 79 10.34 0.56 -17.79
CA PRO A 79 10.92 -0.60 -18.45
C PRO A 79 10.74 -1.87 -17.62
N SER A 80 10.48 -3.00 -18.28
CA SER A 80 10.24 -4.29 -17.60
C SER A 80 11.38 -4.70 -16.67
N GLU A 81 12.63 -4.34 -16.98
CA GLU A 81 13.77 -4.60 -16.09
C GLU A 81 13.68 -3.83 -14.77
N ARG A 82 13.20 -2.58 -14.81
CA ARG A 82 13.02 -1.74 -13.62
C ARG A 82 11.88 -2.26 -12.76
N LEU A 83 10.79 -2.70 -13.38
CA LEU A 83 9.67 -3.34 -12.68
C LEU A 83 10.12 -4.61 -11.97
N LYS A 84 10.81 -5.52 -12.67
CA LYS A 84 11.38 -6.74 -12.06
C LYS A 84 12.32 -6.42 -10.89
N LYS A 85 13.16 -5.39 -11.03
CA LYS A 85 14.04 -4.98 -9.94
C LYS A 85 13.25 -4.50 -8.72
N LEU A 86 12.18 -3.72 -8.92
CA LEU A 86 11.31 -3.27 -7.85
C LEU A 86 10.59 -4.45 -7.17
N GLU A 87 10.02 -5.37 -7.95
CA GLU A 87 9.38 -6.60 -7.45
C GLU A 87 10.35 -7.46 -6.65
N SER A 88 11.58 -7.63 -7.13
CA SER A 88 12.61 -8.41 -6.44
C SER A 88 13.03 -7.77 -5.11
N ALA A 89 13.19 -6.44 -5.08
CA ALA A 89 13.52 -5.71 -3.86
C ALA A 89 12.38 -5.81 -2.84
N PHE A 90 11.13 -5.67 -3.28
CA PHE A 90 9.96 -5.83 -2.43
C PHE A 90 9.87 -7.27 -1.87
N THR A 91 10.02 -8.28 -2.72
CA THR A 91 10.00 -9.70 -2.34
C THR A 91 11.08 -10.00 -1.30
N SER A 92 12.28 -9.45 -1.47
CA SER A 92 13.38 -9.59 -0.49
C SER A 92 13.00 -9.03 0.89
N VAL A 93 12.40 -7.84 0.93
CA VAL A 93 11.92 -7.22 2.17
C VAL A 93 10.79 -8.06 2.79
N SER A 94 9.79 -8.46 1.99
CA SER A 94 8.67 -9.29 2.46
C SER A 94 9.16 -10.61 3.07
N ASN A 95 10.09 -11.30 2.40
CA ASN A 95 10.71 -12.52 2.92
C ASN A 95 11.47 -12.29 4.23
N SER A 96 12.12 -11.13 4.40
CA SER A 96 12.85 -10.81 5.63
C SER A 96 11.92 -10.64 6.85
N VAL A 97 10.65 -10.32 6.63
CA VAL A 97 9.65 -10.06 7.70
C VAL A 97 8.59 -11.14 7.82
N HIS A 98 8.54 -12.11 6.91
CA HIS A 98 7.48 -13.12 6.81
C HIS A 98 7.27 -13.97 8.08
N ASN A 99 8.35 -14.25 8.83
CA ASN A 99 8.30 -15.01 10.09
C ASN A 99 8.49 -14.15 11.34
N VAL A 100 8.38 -12.82 11.21
CA VAL A 100 8.53 -11.91 12.34
C VAL A 100 7.17 -11.72 13.00
N PHE A 101 7.08 -12.09 14.28
CA PHE A 101 5.89 -11.82 15.07
C PHE A 101 5.81 -10.33 15.41
N VAL A 102 4.87 -9.61 14.79
CA VAL A 102 4.64 -8.18 15.01
C VAL A 102 3.27 -7.95 15.62
N ALA A 103 3.22 -7.75 16.94
CA ALA A 103 2.00 -7.39 17.67
C ALA A 103 1.95 -5.90 18.05
N ALA A 104 2.81 -5.07 17.47
CA ALA A 104 2.92 -3.66 17.89
C ALA A 104 1.59 -2.89 17.75
N ALA A 105 0.76 -3.25 16.77
CA ALA A 105 -0.54 -2.66 16.49
C ALA A 105 -1.61 -3.00 17.54
N SER A 106 -1.51 -4.13 18.24
CA SER A 106 -2.53 -4.53 19.23
C SER A 106 -2.60 -3.57 20.41
N ARG A 107 -1.52 -2.81 20.69
CA ARG A 107 -1.49 -1.77 21.73
C ARG A 107 -2.55 -0.69 21.53
N SER A 108 -2.95 -0.44 20.28
CA SER A 108 -4.00 0.52 19.93
C SER A 108 -5.41 0.02 20.26
N ALA A 109 -5.58 -1.27 20.57
CA ALA A 109 -6.86 -1.86 20.95
C ALA A 109 -7.22 -1.64 22.44
N GLY A 110 -6.34 -0.98 23.21
CA GLY A 110 -6.60 -0.62 24.60
C GLY A 110 -6.92 -1.85 25.46
N PRO A 111 -8.06 -1.90 26.16
CA PRO A 111 -8.46 -3.05 26.98
C PRO A 111 -8.55 -4.38 26.20
N LEU A 112 -8.73 -4.32 24.88
CA LEU A 112 -8.78 -5.49 24.00
C LEU A 112 -7.41 -5.92 23.48
N PHE A 113 -6.31 -5.36 24.01
CA PHE A 113 -4.94 -5.66 23.58
C PHE A 113 -4.68 -7.16 23.44
N GLN A 114 -4.99 -7.95 24.48
CA GLN A 114 -4.69 -9.37 24.50
C GLN A 114 -5.40 -10.12 23.37
N SER A 115 -6.66 -9.77 23.10
CA SER A 115 -7.46 -10.33 22.01
C SER A 115 -6.99 -9.86 20.63
N ALA A 116 -6.38 -8.68 20.54
CA ALA A 116 -5.91 -8.10 19.28
C ALA A 116 -4.51 -8.58 18.87
N ILE A 117 -3.75 -9.27 19.74
CA ILE A 117 -2.40 -9.76 19.45
C ILE A 117 -2.40 -10.66 18.20
N GLU A 118 -3.24 -11.69 18.19
CA GLU A 118 -3.27 -12.69 17.12
C GLU A 118 -3.73 -12.06 15.80
N VAL A 119 -4.82 -11.28 15.85
CA VAL A 119 -5.36 -10.60 14.67
C VAL A 119 -4.35 -9.61 14.08
N SER A 120 -3.60 -8.88 14.92
CA SER A 120 -2.58 -7.93 14.45
C SER A 120 -1.41 -8.65 13.78
N ALA A 121 -0.94 -9.76 14.37
CA ALA A 121 0.13 -10.56 13.79
C ALA A 121 -0.30 -11.18 12.45
N LEU A 122 -1.52 -11.73 12.39
CA LEU A 122 -2.09 -12.28 11.15
C LEU A 122 -2.26 -11.21 10.07
N GLN A 123 -2.75 -10.03 10.43
CA GLN A 123 -2.87 -8.91 9.50
C GLN A 123 -1.52 -8.50 8.94
N PHE A 124 -0.48 -8.47 9.78
CA PHE A 124 0.88 -8.15 9.33
C PHE A 124 1.37 -9.17 8.30
N THR A 125 1.26 -10.46 8.58
CA THR A 125 1.65 -11.51 7.62
C THR A 125 0.88 -11.41 6.31
N ASN A 126 -0.46 -11.30 6.38
CA ASN A 126 -1.30 -11.19 5.17
C ASN A 126 -0.94 -9.96 4.33
N TYR A 127 -0.67 -8.82 4.97
CA TYR A 127 -0.27 -7.59 4.29
C TYR A 127 1.04 -7.76 3.52
N TRP A 128 2.04 -8.42 4.09
CA TRP A 128 3.33 -8.66 3.42
C TRP A 128 3.25 -9.71 2.32
N GLU A 129 2.30 -10.64 2.41
CA GLU A 129 2.04 -11.63 1.35
C GLU A 129 1.28 -11.04 0.16
N GLN A 130 0.22 -10.28 0.43
CA GLN A 130 -0.73 -9.84 -0.60
C GLN A 130 -0.46 -8.40 -1.06
N GLY A 131 0.18 -7.58 -0.23
CA GLY A 131 0.40 -6.15 -0.47
C GLY A 131 -0.85 -5.30 -0.26
N THR A 132 -1.91 -5.84 0.37
CA THR A 132 -3.16 -5.12 0.64
C THR A 132 -3.58 -5.26 2.10
N THR A 133 -4.39 -4.33 2.59
CA THR A 133 -4.91 -4.32 3.96
C THR A 133 -6.22 -5.10 4.12
N SER A 134 -6.82 -5.54 3.02
CA SER A 134 -8.06 -6.34 3.06
C SER A 134 -7.73 -7.79 3.40
N MET A 135 -8.56 -8.40 4.25
CA MET A 135 -8.51 -9.85 4.48
C MET A 135 -9.51 -10.60 3.58
N ASP A 136 -10.27 -9.88 2.75
CA ASP A 136 -11.25 -10.49 1.85
C ASP A 136 -10.57 -11.05 0.61
N ALA A 137 -10.61 -12.37 0.46
CA ALA A 137 -10.04 -13.11 -0.67
C ALA A 137 -10.69 -12.80 -2.05
N ASN A 138 -11.65 -11.85 -2.10
CA ASN A 138 -12.40 -11.49 -3.30
C ASN A 138 -11.97 -10.15 -3.93
N VAL A 139 -10.92 -9.50 -3.43
CA VAL A 139 -10.30 -8.41 -4.18
C VAL A 139 -9.46 -9.07 -5.27
N GLU A 140 -9.99 -9.15 -6.49
CA GLU A 140 -9.26 -9.57 -7.69
C GLU A 140 -8.04 -8.67 -7.90
N THR A 141 -6.93 -9.01 -7.25
CA THR A 141 -5.63 -8.48 -7.57
C THR A 141 -5.16 -9.20 -8.84
N THR A 142 -5.08 -8.45 -9.94
CA THR A 142 -4.61 -8.96 -11.25
C THR A 142 -3.17 -9.48 -11.21
N PHE A 143 -2.46 -9.32 -10.09
CA PHE A 143 -1.15 -9.90 -9.84
C PHE A 143 -1.27 -11.18 -9.02
N SER A 144 -1.23 -12.32 -9.72
CA SER A 144 -1.11 -13.64 -9.11
C SER A 144 0.20 -13.73 -8.32
N PRO A 145 0.19 -14.02 -7.00
CA PRO A 145 1.41 -14.34 -6.29
C PRO A 145 2.04 -15.63 -6.86
N PRO A 146 3.37 -15.79 -6.81
CA PRO A 146 4.02 -17.03 -7.22
C PRO A 146 3.50 -18.18 -6.35
N ALA A 147 3.06 -19.24 -7.03
CA ALA A 147 2.38 -20.39 -6.46
C ALA A 147 3.24 -21.13 -5.41
N GLN A 148 3.18 -20.72 -4.14
CA GLN A 148 3.73 -21.49 -3.02
C GLN A 148 2.81 -21.54 -1.78
N SER A 149 1.81 -20.64 -1.68
CA SER A 149 0.93 -20.53 -0.49
C SER A 149 -0.20 -21.58 -0.41
N HIS A 150 -0.54 -22.24 -1.52
CA HIS A 150 -1.63 -23.24 -1.52
C HIS A 150 -1.29 -24.56 -0.79
N LEU A 151 -0.01 -24.85 -0.53
CA LEU A 151 0.42 -26.09 0.12
C LEU A 151 0.42 -26.02 1.66
N LEU A 152 0.46 -24.81 2.27
CA LEU A 152 0.59 -24.66 3.73
C LEU A 152 -0.75 -24.52 4.46
N LEU A 153 -1.81 -24.02 3.81
CA LEU A 153 -3.14 -23.99 4.42
C LEU A 153 -3.74 -25.40 4.63
N LEU A 154 -3.30 -26.39 3.83
CA LEU A 154 -3.72 -27.78 3.97
C LEU A 154 -2.95 -28.56 5.05
N THR A 155 -1.74 -28.12 5.41
CA THR A 155 -0.96 -28.78 6.48
C THR A 155 -1.37 -28.30 7.87
N SER A 156 -1.79 -27.04 8.02
CA SER A 156 -2.31 -26.51 9.29
C SER A 156 -3.66 -27.15 9.69
N ARG A 157 -4.59 -27.34 8.75
CA ARG A 157 -5.88 -28.00 9.04
C ARG A 157 -5.79 -29.49 9.37
N ARG A 158 -4.73 -30.20 8.97
CA ARG A 158 -4.52 -31.62 9.32
C ARG A 158 -3.87 -31.83 10.69
N GLY A 159 -3.24 -30.81 11.27
CA GLY A 159 -2.62 -30.88 12.60
C GLY A 159 -3.63 -30.90 13.75
N LEU A 160 -4.79 -30.24 13.59
CA LEU A 160 -5.77 -30.10 14.68
C LEU A 160 -6.72 -31.29 14.88
N GLN A 161 -6.81 -32.24 13.95
CA GLN A 161 -7.68 -33.43 14.12
C GLN A 161 -7.01 -34.64 14.78
N ARG A 162 -5.70 -34.60 15.07
CA ARG A 162 -4.98 -35.73 15.68
C ARG A 162 -4.74 -35.64 17.20
N SER A 163 -5.16 -34.55 17.85
CA SER A 163 -4.93 -34.33 19.30
C SER A 163 -6.14 -34.61 20.21
N LEU A 164 -7.19 -35.26 19.70
CA LEU A 164 -8.33 -35.71 20.51
C LEU A 164 -8.59 -37.19 20.25
N ARG A 165 -7.68 -38.05 20.71
CA ARG A 165 -7.93 -39.46 21.04
C ARG A 165 -6.77 -39.96 21.90
N TYR A 166 -7.15 -40.47 23.07
CA TYR A 166 -6.37 -41.10 24.15
C TYR A 166 -5.83 -40.15 25.20
#